data_AF-A0AAD3DBJ5-F1
#
_entry.id   AF-A0AAD3DBJ5-F1
#
_cell.length_a   1.000
_cell.length_b   1.000
_cell.length_c   1.000
_cell.angle_alpha   90.00
_cell.angle_beta   90.00
_cell.angle_gamma   90.00
#
_symmetry.space_group_name_H-M   'P 1'
#
loop_
_entity.id
_entity.type
_entity.pdbx_description
1 polymer ?
#
loop_
_entity_poly.entity_id
_entity_poly.type
_entity_poly.pdbx_seq_one_letter_code
_entity_poly.pdbx_strand_id
1 'polypeptide(L)'
;MKNEHFVMLPLPAGHFHSTACQTPLSFSTTKSCEVDGESVNALPQPKARDDKENISKRLQTKTTSMKDIQAARNEILRWRTARLQEINESEYEDHTKLLQKEMIHHRELKLLQKVDAMEKEYALGTRKRKIDSHLQKLSCDQVWQLQSGPCLIESQTTIYRQKLAKMYQSLEDYRSQKARQRIVVLNDAELLLTTINGSQDVVDLLKRERDMLERNMSKCLSGLRERMLNLCLRIVEQETGKISQNL
;
A
#
# COMPACT_ATOMS: atom_id res chain seq x y z
N MET A 1 -14.14 -32.58 33.23
CA MET A 1 -13.31 -31.37 33.39
C MET A 1 -11.86 -31.80 33.26
N LYS A 2 -11.24 -31.53 32.10
CA LYS A 2 -9.86 -31.90 31.82
C LYS A 2 -9.01 -30.65 32.02
N ASN A 3 -8.01 -30.74 32.88
CA ASN A 3 -7.04 -29.67 33.14
C ASN A 3 -6.18 -29.45 31.90
N GLU A 4 -6.30 -28.27 31.28
CA GLU A 4 -5.37 -27.82 30.25
C GLU A 4 -4.14 -27.21 30.95
N HIS A 5 -2.98 -27.84 30.72
CA HIS A 5 -1.70 -27.36 31.22
C HIS A 5 -1.28 -26.11 30.43
N PHE A 6 -1.23 -24.99 31.14
CA PHE A 6 -0.66 -23.73 30.68
C PHE A 6 0.87 -23.85 30.64
N VAL A 7 1.48 -23.73 29.46
CA VAL A 7 2.95 -23.70 29.34
C VAL A 7 3.37 -22.26 29.14
N MET A 8 3.81 -21.59 30.22
CA MET A 8 4.57 -20.35 30.12
C MET A 8 6.01 -20.68 29.75
N LEU A 9 6.46 -20.24 28.57
CA LEU A 9 7.87 -20.25 28.23
C LEU A 9 8.46 -18.85 28.51
N PRO A 10 9.46 -18.73 29.39
CA PRO A 10 10.23 -17.50 29.52
C PRO A 10 11.19 -17.37 28.32
N LEU A 11 11.14 -16.21 27.64
CA LEU A 11 12.12 -15.85 26.62
C LEU A 11 13.43 -15.37 27.26
N PRO A 12 14.60 -15.77 26.75
CA PRO A 12 15.89 -15.31 27.25
C PRO A 12 16.14 -13.84 26.88
N ALA A 13 16.75 -13.11 27.83
CA ALA A 13 17.21 -11.75 27.65
C ALA A 13 18.33 -11.71 26.59
N GLY A 14 18.10 -11.04 25.46
CA GLY A 14 19.13 -10.90 24.43
C GLY A 14 18.69 -10.10 23.20
N HIS A 15 18.87 -8.78 23.28
CA HIS A 15 19.13 -7.86 22.16
C HIS A 15 18.28 -8.01 20.88
N PHE A 16 17.12 -7.33 20.86
CA PHE A 16 16.55 -6.82 19.62
C PHE A 16 16.69 -5.30 19.58
N HIS A 17 17.49 -4.80 18.64
CA HIS A 17 17.46 -3.40 18.25
C HIS A 17 16.11 -3.09 17.61
N SER A 18 15.21 -2.53 18.42
CA SER A 18 13.99 -1.87 17.95
C SER A 18 14.33 -0.43 17.61
N THR A 19 14.43 -0.12 16.31
CA THR A 19 14.41 1.26 15.82
C THR A 19 12.98 1.80 15.97
N ALA A 20 12.73 2.38 17.14
CA ALA A 20 11.53 3.12 17.45
C ALA A 20 11.49 4.45 16.68
N CYS A 21 10.31 4.73 16.13
CA CYS A 21 9.85 6.07 15.80
C CYS A 21 10.08 7.01 16.99
N GLN A 22 10.83 8.10 16.79
CA GLN A 22 10.85 9.22 17.72
C GLN A 22 10.73 10.54 16.95
N THR A 23 9.64 11.23 17.23
CA THR A 23 9.41 12.66 16.98
C THR A 23 10.24 13.50 17.95
N PRO A 24 10.85 14.63 17.55
CA PRO A 24 11.54 15.52 18.48
C PRO A 24 10.62 16.63 18.99
N LEU A 25 10.51 16.73 20.32
CA LEU A 25 10.06 17.92 21.04
C LEU A 25 11.27 18.76 21.45
N SER A 26 11.06 20.06 21.36
CA SER A 26 11.94 21.20 21.65
C SER A 26 12.52 21.23 23.06
N PHE A 27 13.77 21.68 23.21
CA PHE A 27 14.17 22.51 24.35
C PHE A 27 15.30 23.49 23.99
N SER A 28 15.21 24.66 24.61
CA SER A 28 16.00 25.88 24.45
C SER A 28 17.38 25.80 25.12
N THR A 29 18.34 26.59 24.63
CA THR A 29 19.57 26.91 25.36
C THR A 29 19.91 28.39 25.21
N THR A 30 20.42 28.96 26.30
CA THR A 30 20.66 30.37 26.61
C THR A 30 22.00 30.91 26.10
N LYS A 31 21.98 32.18 25.65
CA LYS A 31 22.99 33.28 25.65
C LYS A 31 24.49 33.00 25.92
N SER A 32 25.37 33.56 25.06
CA SER A 32 26.10 34.84 25.31
C SER A 32 26.92 35.35 24.10
N CYS A 33 27.08 36.67 24.02
CA CYS A 33 27.79 37.55 23.05
C CYS A 33 29.33 37.32 23.07
N GLU A 34 30.16 37.67 22.06
CA GLU A 34 30.51 38.99 21.48
C GLU A 34 31.36 38.82 20.18
N VAL A 35 31.05 39.56 19.10
CA VAL A 35 31.82 40.67 18.43
C VAL A 35 32.55 40.29 17.12
N ASP A 36 31.94 40.79 16.04
CA ASP A 36 32.39 41.32 14.73
C ASP A 36 33.72 40.89 14.06
N GLY A 37 33.56 40.43 12.81
CA GLY A 37 34.60 40.35 11.79
C GLY A 37 33.96 40.18 10.40
N GLU A 38 34.16 41.15 9.52
CA GLU A 38 33.57 41.31 8.18
C GLU A 38 33.87 40.19 7.17
N SER A 39 32.87 39.97 6.29
CA SER A 39 32.97 39.63 4.86
C SER A 39 33.70 38.36 4.43
N VAL A 40 32.94 37.33 4.02
CA VAL A 40 33.06 36.75 2.66
C VAL A 40 31.71 36.14 2.24
N ASN A 41 31.24 36.50 1.05
CA ASN A 41 30.10 35.92 0.33
C ASN A 41 29.90 34.40 0.57
N ALA A 42 28.86 34.04 1.34
CA ALA A 42 28.34 32.68 1.36
C ALA A 42 27.60 32.41 0.04
N LEU A 43 28.22 31.66 -0.86
CA LEU A 43 27.55 31.12 -2.05
C LEU A 43 26.25 30.39 -1.65
N PRO A 44 25.12 30.64 -2.34
CA PRO A 44 23.93 29.83 -2.14
C PRO A 44 24.12 28.47 -2.84
N GLN A 45 24.54 27.46 -2.10
CA GLN A 45 24.55 26.06 -2.57
C GLN A 45 23.60 25.21 -1.71
N PRO A 46 22.32 25.12 -2.13
CA PRO A 46 21.63 23.82 -2.03
C PRO A 46 20.78 23.43 -3.26
N LYS A 47 20.83 24.14 -4.40
CA LYS A 47 19.89 23.88 -5.52
C LYS A 47 20.07 22.52 -6.22
N ALA A 48 21.29 22.03 -6.34
CA ALA A 48 21.59 20.84 -7.14
C ALA A 48 21.04 19.51 -6.57
N ARG A 49 20.77 19.43 -5.26
CA ARG A 49 20.16 18.23 -4.63
C ARG A 49 18.65 18.22 -4.86
N ASP A 50 18.01 19.36 -4.65
CA ASP A 50 16.58 19.54 -4.87
C ASP A 50 16.23 19.31 -6.35
N ASP A 51 17.06 19.79 -7.27
CA ASP A 51 16.85 19.59 -8.71
C ASP A 51 16.92 18.10 -9.10
N LYS A 52 17.89 17.35 -8.55
CA LYS A 52 18.00 15.89 -8.82
C LYS A 52 16.85 15.10 -8.23
N GLU A 53 16.36 15.48 -7.05
CA GLU A 53 15.19 14.84 -6.43
C GLU A 53 13.88 15.17 -7.17
N ASN A 54 13.75 16.40 -7.65
CA ASN A 54 12.60 16.81 -8.47
C ASN A 54 12.62 16.13 -9.84
N ILE A 55 13.79 15.97 -10.46
CA ILE A 55 13.96 15.23 -11.71
C ILE A 55 13.65 13.74 -11.48
N SER A 56 14.13 13.14 -10.38
CA SER A 56 13.85 11.74 -10.09
C SER A 56 12.35 11.49 -9.81
N LYS A 57 11.67 12.40 -9.10
CA LYS A 57 10.20 12.38 -8.93
C LYS A 57 9.45 12.47 -10.26
N ARG A 58 9.94 13.28 -11.21
CA ARG A 58 9.35 13.41 -12.56
C ARG A 58 9.60 12.20 -13.45
N LEU A 59 10.72 11.48 -13.24
CA LEU A 59 11.09 10.29 -13.99
C LEU A 59 10.47 9.00 -13.43
N GLN A 60 9.94 9.03 -12.21
CA GLN A 60 9.25 7.88 -11.64
C GLN A 60 7.93 7.63 -12.39
N THR A 61 7.86 6.46 -13.04
CA THR A 61 6.62 5.97 -13.67
C THR A 61 5.60 5.52 -12.64
N LYS A 62 6.04 5.17 -11.42
CA LYS A 62 5.17 4.74 -10.33
C LYS A 62 5.01 5.88 -9.33
N THR A 63 3.80 6.41 -9.24
CA THR A 63 3.52 7.48 -8.28
C THR A 63 3.40 6.92 -6.87
N THR A 64 4.22 7.44 -5.96
CA THR A 64 4.26 7.00 -4.56
C THR A 64 3.33 7.82 -3.66
N SER A 65 2.94 9.03 -4.09
CA SER A 65 2.17 9.99 -3.27
C SER A 65 1.08 10.72 -4.07
N MET A 66 -0.10 10.87 -3.45
CA MET A 66 -1.21 11.68 -4.01
C MET A 66 -0.81 13.14 -4.24
N LYS A 67 0.11 13.68 -3.42
CA LYS A 67 0.60 15.07 -3.55
C LYS A 67 1.34 15.27 -4.88
N ASP A 68 2.04 14.25 -5.35
CA ASP A 68 2.81 14.33 -6.59
C ASP A 68 1.88 14.33 -7.82
N ILE A 69 0.78 13.57 -7.77
CA ILE A 69 -0.29 13.58 -8.79
C ILE A 69 -0.93 14.97 -8.87
N GLN A 70 -1.24 15.56 -7.72
CA GLN A 70 -1.82 16.91 -7.67
C GLN A 70 -0.82 17.97 -8.16
N ALA A 71 0.45 17.85 -7.81
CA ALA A 71 1.50 18.72 -8.33
C ALA A 71 1.62 18.63 -9.86
N ALA A 72 1.56 17.41 -10.43
CA ALA A 72 1.57 17.20 -11.87
C ALA A 72 0.35 17.84 -12.57
N ARG A 73 -0.86 17.70 -12.00
CA ARG A 73 -2.07 18.41 -12.50
C ARG A 73 -1.87 19.92 -12.52
N ASN A 74 -1.35 20.49 -11.43
CA ASN A 74 -1.09 21.92 -11.32
C ASN A 74 -0.01 22.39 -12.30
N GLU A 75 1.03 21.58 -12.54
CA GLU A 75 2.08 21.88 -13.52
C GLU A 75 1.52 21.90 -14.96
N ILE A 76 0.67 20.94 -15.33
CA ILE A 76 -0.01 20.92 -16.64
C ILE A 76 -0.86 22.18 -16.83
N LEU A 77 -1.61 22.59 -15.80
CA LEU A 77 -2.41 23.81 -15.85
C LEU A 77 -1.54 25.06 -16.07
N ARG A 78 -0.43 25.19 -15.34
CA ARG A 78 0.52 26.30 -15.49
C ARG A 78 1.15 26.31 -16.88
N TRP A 79 1.53 25.14 -17.40
CA TRP A 79 2.06 25.00 -18.75
C TRP A 79 1.04 25.43 -19.81
N ARG A 80 -0.22 24.99 -19.67
CA ARG A 80 -1.32 25.39 -20.56
C ARG A 80 -1.53 26.90 -20.55
N THR A 81 -1.62 27.52 -19.38
CA THR A 81 -1.86 28.96 -19.27
C THR A 81 -0.72 29.76 -19.89
N ALA A 82 0.53 29.39 -19.61
CA ALA A 82 1.71 30.05 -20.19
C ALA A 82 1.73 29.93 -21.71
N ARG A 83 1.42 28.75 -22.25
CA ARG A 83 1.44 28.52 -23.70
C ARG A 83 0.26 29.21 -24.42
N LEU A 84 -0.92 29.25 -23.81
CA LEU A 84 -2.05 30.00 -24.35
C LEU A 84 -1.79 31.50 -24.34
N GLN A 85 -1.13 32.00 -23.29
CA GLN A 85 -0.69 33.39 -23.21
C GLN A 85 0.29 33.71 -24.35
N GLU A 86 1.32 32.88 -24.55
CA GLU A 86 2.30 33.05 -25.63
C GLU A 86 1.65 33.07 -27.03
N ILE A 87 0.66 32.19 -27.28
CA ILE A 87 -0.08 32.20 -28.55
C ILE A 87 -0.92 33.47 -28.70
N ASN A 88 -1.58 33.92 -27.62
CA ASN A 88 -2.40 35.12 -27.69
C ASN A 88 -1.55 36.38 -27.91
N GLU A 89 -0.36 36.45 -27.30
CA GLU A 89 0.59 37.56 -27.44
C GLU A 89 1.36 37.55 -28.77
N SER A 90 1.45 36.39 -29.44
CA SER A 90 2.10 36.29 -30.75
C SER A 90 1.34 37.00 -31.88
N GLU A 91 2.07 37.47 -32.89
CA GLU A 91 1.51 38.14 -34.09
C GLU A 91 1.04 37.16 -35.18
N TYR A 92 0.73 35.90 -34.82
CA TYR A 92 0.22 34.90 -35.76
C TYR A 92 -1.17 35.28 -36.30
N GLU A 93 -1.47 34.83 -37.53
CA GLU A 93 -2.80 34.92 -38.13
C GLU A 93 -3.81 34.05 -37.35
N ASP A 94 -5.06 34.49 -37.25
CA ASP A 94 -6.10 33.84 -36.44
C ASP A 94 -6.28 32.35 -36.74
N HIS A 95 -6.22 31.95 -38.01
CA HIS A 95 -6.30 30.55 -38.41
C HIS A 95 -5.13 29.72 -37.83
N THR A 96 -3.92 30.26 -37.87
CA THR A 96 -2.73 29.57 -37.33
C THR A 96 -2.74 29.53 -35.80
N LYS A 97 -3.27 30.56 -35.13
CA LYS A 97 -3.51 30.56 -33.68
C LYS A 97 -4.48 29.46 -33.27
N LEU A 98 -5.54 29.25 -34.05
CA LEU A 98 -6.53 28.21 -33.78
C LEU A 98 -5.91 26.81 -33.88
N LEU A 99 -5.14 26.54 -34.93
CA LEU A 99 -4.40 25.27 -35.09
C LEU A 99 -3.43 25.03 -33.93
N GLN A 100 -2.67 26.04 -33.51
CA GLN A 100 -1.74 25.89 -32.37
C GLN A 100 -2.47 25.62 -31.05
N LYS A 101 -3.62 26.25 -30.82
CA LYS A 101 -4.48 25.99 -29.66
C LYS A 101 -5.00 24.54 -29.66
N GLU A 102 -5.42 24.04 -30.82
CA GLU A 102 -5.83 22.64 -30.98
C GLU A 102 -4.70 21.67 -30.66
N MET A 103 -3.48 21.93 -31.16
CA MET A 103 -2.30 21.11 -30.87
C MET A 103 -1.98 21.06 -29.36
N ILE A 104 -2.11 22.19 -28.67
CA ILE A 104 -1.93 22.24 -27.20
C ILE A 104 -3.00 21.43 -26.51
N HIS A 105 -4.25 21.57 -26.93
CA HIS A 105 -5.36 20.83 -26.33
C HIS A 105 -5.17 19.31 -26.48
N HIS A 106 -4.75 18.84 -27.66
CA HIS A 106 -4.41 17.43 -27.88
C HIS A 106 -3.29 16.95 -26.97
N ARG A 107 -2.25 17.79 -26.78
CA ARG A 107 -1.13 17.45 -25.90
C ARG A 107 -1.54 17.46 -24.42
N GLU A 108 -2.36 18.41 -24.01
CA GLU A 108 -2.98 18.47 -22.68
C GLU A 108 -3.77 17.19 -22.40
N LEU A 109 -4.65 16.78 -23.31
CA LEU A 109 -5.45 15.57 -23.17
C LEU A 109 -4.57 14.33 -22.95
N LYS A 110 -3.51 14.17 -23.75
CA LYS A 110 -2.56 13.06 -23.59
C LYS A 110 -1.83 13.09 -22.25
N LEU A 111 -1.49 14.27 -21.74
CA LEU A 111 -0.85 14.40 -20.42
C LEU A 111 -1.84 14.09 -19.30
N LEU A 112 -3.08 14.57 -19.38
CA LEU A 112 -4.13 14.25 -18.42
C LEU A 112 -4.46 12.76 -18.39
N GLN A 113 -4.58 12.10 -19.55
CA GLN A 113 -4.76 10.65 -19.62
C GLN A 113 -3.66 9.87 -18.90
N LYS A 114 -2.40 10.33 -18.99
CA LYS A 114 -1.29 9.74 -18.23
C LYS A 114 -1.43 9.96 -16.74
N VAL A 115 -1.83 11.17 -16.32
CA VAL A 115 -2.09 11.48 -14.91
C VAL A 115 -3.21 10.61 -14.34
N ASP A 116 -4.28 10.39 -15.09
CA ASP A 116 -5.38 9.53 -14.65
C ASP A 116 -4.96 8.05 -14.58
N ALA A 117 -4.09 7.60 -15.47
CA ALA A 117 -3.48 6.27 -15.35
C ALA A 117 -2.63 6.16 -14.07
N MET A 118 -1.81 7.17 -13.76
CA MET A 118 -1.04 7.22 -12.51
C MET A 118 -1.94 7.20 -11.26
N GLU A 119 -3.08 7.91 -11.30
CA GLU A 119 -4.05 7.92 -10.20
C GLU A 119 -4.69 6.55 -9.99
N LYS A 120 -5.07 5.85 -11.07
CA LYS A 120 -5.58 4.47 -10.99
C LYS A 120 -4.54 3.52 -10.39
N GLU A 121 -3.29 3.59 -10.85
CA GLU A 121 -2.20 2.77 -10.29
C GLU A 121 -1.96 3.07 -8.81
N TYR A 122 -1.95 4.34 -8.43
CA TYR A 122 -1.81 4.76 -7.04
C TYR A 122 -2.97 4.26 -6.17
N ALA A 123 -4.21 4.34 -6.65
CA ALA A 123 -5.39 3.86 -5.93
C ALA A 123 -5.32 2.34 -5.70
N LEU A 124 -4.93 1.58 -6.73
CA LEU A 124 -4.72 0.12 -6.63
C LEU A 124 -3.61 -0.21 -5.62
N GLY A 125 -2.47 0.47 -5.71
CA GLY A 125 -1.35 0.28 -4.77
C GLY A 125 -1.68 0.69 -3.34
N THR A 126 -2.50 1.73 -3.15
CA THR A 126 -2.97 2.18 -1.83
C THR A 126 -3.94 1.19 -1.23
N ARG A 127 -4.88 0.66 -2.03
CA ARG A 127 -5.80 -0.39 -1.59
C ARG A 127 -5.02 -1.63 -1.14
N LYS A 128 -4.03 -2.08 -1.92
CA LYS A 128 -3.18 -3.21 -1.54
C LYS A 128 -2.44 -2.97 -0.22
N ARG A 129 -1.75 -1.82 -0.08
CA ARG A 129 -1.08 -1.46 1.18
C ARG A 129 -2.01 -1.40 2.38
N LYS A 130 -3.26 -0.94 2.20
CA LYS A 130 -4.28 -0.94 3.26
C LYS A 130 -4.65 -2.37 3.67
N ILE A 131 -4.86 -3.25 2.70
CA ILE A 131 -5.13 -4.68 2.95
C ILE A 131 -3.95 -5.31 3.68
N ASP A 132 -2.72 -5.13 3.18
CA ASP A 132 -1.50 -5.67 3.80
C ASP A 132 -1.33 -5.17 5.25
N SER A 133 -1.51 -3.86 5.48
CA SER A 133 -1.46 -3.29 6.82
C SER A 133 -2.58 -3.82 7.72
N HIS A 134 -3.78 -4.03 7.19
CA HIS A 134 -4.87 -4.64 7.94
C HIS A 134 -4.53 -6.08 8.33
N LEU A 135 -4.08 -6.91 7.38
CA LEU A 135 -3.68 -8.28 7.63
C LEU A 135 -2.52 -8.39 8.64
N GLN A 136 -1.54 -7.48 8.56
CA GLN A 136 -0.44 -7.41 9.54
C GLN A 136 -0.94 -7.07 10.95
N LYS A 137 -1.87 -6.13 11.07
CA LYS A 137 -2.51 -5.80 12.35
C LYS A 137 -3.30 -6.99 12.91
N LEU A 138 -3.93 -7.78 12.04
CA LEU A 138 -4.67 -8.97 12.43
C LEU A 138 -3.76 -10.10 12.91
N SER A 139 -2.59 -10.25 12.29
CA SER A 139 -1.60 -11.25 12.68
C SER A 139 -0.73 -10.85 13.87
N CYS A 140 -0.78 -9.57 14.29
CA CYS A 140 0.03 -9.08 15.40
C CYS A 140 -0.51 -9.62 16.72
N ASP A 141 0.38 -10.16 17.55
CA ASP A 141 0.01 -10.68 18.85
C ASP A 141 -0.39 -9.55 19.79
N GLN A 142 -1.28 -9.85 20.73
CA GLN A 142 -1.66 -8.88 21.74
C GLN A 142 -0.52 -8.74 22.74
N VAL A 143 0.03 -7.54 22.84
CA VAL A 143 1.00 -7.18 23.88
C VAL A 143 0.23 -6.75 25.10
N TRP A 144 0.35 -7.52 26.18
CA TRP A 144 -0.22 -7.17 27.47
C TRP A 144 0.84 -6.45 28.28
N GLN A 145 0.52 -5.23 28.73
CA GLN A 145 1.40 -4.49 29.63
C GLN A 145 1.16 -4.99 31.06
N LEU A 146 2.09 -5.80 31.56
CA LEU A 146 2.13 -6.16 32.98
C LEU A 146 3.05 -5.20 33.74
N GLN A 147 2.91 -5.18 35.06
CA GLN A 147 3.82 -4.44 35.95
C GLN A 147 5.28 -4.93 35.83
N SER A 148 5.49 -6.19 35.43
CA SER A 148 6.79 -6.80 35.17
C SER A 148 7.36 -6.50 33.77
N GLY A 149 6.62 -5.76 32.93
CA GLY A 149 6.98 -5.48 31.54
C GLY A 149 5.97 -6.01 30.51
N PRO A 150 6.16 -5.71 29.22
CA PRO A 150 5.28 -6.20 28.15
C PRO A 150 5.47 -7.71 27.93
N CYS A 151 4.36 -8.46 27.93
CA CYS A 151 4.33 -9.87 27.60
C CYS A 151 3.54 -10.09 26.30
N LEU A 152 4.08 -10.91 25.40
CA LEU A 152 3.43 -11.32 24.16
C LEU A 152 2.57 -12.55 24.45
N ILE A 153 1.26 -12.48 24.23
CA ILE A 153 0.37 -13.62 24.45
C ILE A 153 -0.13 -14.12 23.10
N GLU A 154 0.31 -15.33 22.74
CA GLU A 154 -0.30 -16.10 21.65
C GLU A 154 -1.59 -16.73 22.15
N SER A 155 -2.71 -16.04 21.91
CA SER A 155 -4.04 -16.63 22.11
C SER A 155 -4.42 -17.51 20.92
N GLN A 156 -5.27 -18.51 21.14
CA GLN A 156 -5.82 -19.34 20.08
C GLN A 156 -6.54 -18.49 19.01
N THR A 157 -7.13 -17.36 19.41
CA THR A 157 -7.75 -16.40 18.49
C THR A 157 -6.70 -15.70 17.61
N THR A 158 -5.53 -15.37 18.17
CA THR A 158 -4.40 -14.78 17.46
C THR A 158 -3.83 -15.78 16.45
N ILE A 159 -3.58 -17.02 16.86
CA ILE A 159 -3.12 -18.11 15.97
C ILE A 159 -4.10 -18.29 14.81
N TYR A 160 -5.40 -18.24 15.10
CA TYR A 160 -6.43 -18.33 14.07
C TYR A 160 -6.43 -17.12 13.10
N ARG A 161 -6.27 -15.89 13.59
CA ARG A 161 -6.14 -14.69 12.75
C ARG A 161 -4.88 -14.74 11.88
N GLN A 162 -3.77 -15.21 12.42
CA GLN A 162 -2.53 -15.43 11.66
C GLN A 162 -2.75 -16.45 10.53
N LYS A 163 -3.46 -17.55 10.80
CA LYS A 163 -3.82 -18.55 9.77
C LYS A 163 -4.68 -17.94 8.66
N LEU A 164 -5.67 -17.11 9.00
CA LEU A 164 -6.50 -16.39 8.03
C LEU A 164 -5.69 -15.41 7.17
N ALA A 165 -4.80 -14.64 7.79
CA ALA A 165 -3.93 -13.70 7.08
C ALA A 165 -3.00 -14.45 6.12
N LYS A 166 -2.39 -15.55 6.58
CA LYS A 166 -1.54 -16.42 5.76
C LYS A 166 -2.29 -17.06 4.60
N MET A 167 -3.53 -17.51 4.83
CA MET A 167 -4.41 -18.03 3.77
C MET A 167 -4.63 -16.98 2.69
N TYR A 168 -5.00 -15.74 3.06
CA TYR A 168 -5.21 -14.67 2.10
C TYR A 168 -3.95 -14.38 1.26
N GLN A 169 -2.80 -14.23 1.91
CA GLN A 169 -1.53 -13.98 1.23
C GLN A 169 -1.16 -15.13 0.27
N SER A 170 -1.38 -16.38 0.71
CA SER A 170 -1.16 -17.57 -0.12
C SER A 170 -2.10 -17.63 -1.32
N LEU A 171 -3.34 -17.15 -1.18
CA LEU A 171 -4.30 -17.05 -2.28
C LEU A 171 -3.93 -15.92 -3.26
N GLU A 172 -3.37 -14.81 -2.78
CA GLU A 172 -2.93 -13.68 -3.62
C GLU A 172 -1.70 -14.03 -4.47
N ASP A 173 -0.77 -14.83 -3.94
CA ASP A 173 0.48 -15.21 -4.61
C ASP A 173 0.32 -16.30 -5.70
N TYR A 174 -0.76 -16.25 -6.47
CA TYR A 174 -1.04 -17.23 -7.52
C TYR A 174 -0.07 -17.13 -8.72
N ARG A 175 0.69 -16.03 -8.86
CA ARG A 175 1.63 -15.85 -9.97
C ARG A 175 2.93 -16.61 -9.78
N SER A 176 3.36 -16.79 -8.54
CA SER A 176 4.61 -17.47 -8.20
C SER A 176 4.42 -18.98 -8.07
N GLN A 177 3.18 -19.45 -7.91
CA GLN A 177 2.83 -20.83 -7.62
C GLN A 177 2.67 -21.69 -8.89
N LYS A 178 3.23 -22.90 -8.86
CA LYS A 178 2.92 -23.95 -9.86
C LYS A 178 1.53 -24.52 -9.61
N ALA A 179 0.88 -25.08 -10.63
CA ALA A 179 -0.48 -25.63 -10.54
C ALA A 179 -0.68 -26.61 -9.36
N ARG A 180 0.26 -27.55 -9.14
CA ARG A 180 0.20 -28.49 -8.01
C ARG A 180 0.28 -27.82 -6.64
N GLN A 181 1.18 -26.83 -6.49
CA GLN A 181 1.31 -26.06 -5.25
C GLN A 181 0.03 -25.26 -4.98
N ARG A 182 -0.54 -24.67 -6.02
CA ARG A 182 -1.80 -23.94 -5.94
C ARG A 182 -2.93 -24.83 -5.44
N ILE A 183 -3.06 -26.06 -5.94
CA ILE A 183 -4.11 -27.00 -5.49
C ILE A 183 -3.99 -27.29 -3.98
N VAL A 184 -2.77 -27.45 -3.44
CA VAL A 184 -2.56 -27.62 -2.00
C VAL A 184 -3.06 -26.40 -1.23
N VAL A 185 -2.69 -25.19 -1.65
CA VAL A 185 -3.16 -23.94 -1.03
C VAL A 185 -4.68 -23.81 -1.07
N LEU A 186 -5.32 -24.22 -2.18
CA LEU A 186 -6.77 -24.21 -2.32
C LEU A 186 -7.45 -25.19 -1.36
N ASN A 187 -6.87 -26.37 -1.16
CA ASN A 187 -7.38 -27.37 -0.21
C ASN A 187 -7.23 -26.90 1.23
N ASP A 188 -6.09 -26.29 1.59
CA ASP A 188 -5.87 -25.72 2.92
C ASP A 188 -6.87 -24.59 3.21
N ALA A 189 -7.14 -23.74 2.20
CA ALA A 189 -8.14 -22.68 2.30
C ALA A 189 -9.57 -23.22 2.40
N GLU A 190 -9.92 -24.27 1.65
CA GLU A 190 -11.22 -24.93 1.75
C GLU A 190 -11.46 -25.47 3.16
N LEU A 191 -10.49 -26.20 3.72
CA LEU A 191 -10.58 -26.72 5.08
C LEU A 191 -10.78 -25.59 6.10
N LEU A 192 -9.98 -24.53 6.00
CA LEU A 192 -10.10 -23.40 6.93
C LEU A 192 -11.47 -22.73 6.80
N LEU A 193 -11.96 -22.44 5.60
CA LEU A 193 -13.25 -21.77 5.42
C LEU A 193 -14.44 -22.63 5.88
N THR A 194 -14.38 -23.95 5.69
CA THR A 194 -15.42 -24.86 6.19
C THR A 194 -15.50 -24.85 7.71
N THR A 195 -14.37 -24.72 8.43
CA THR A 195 -14.39 -24.63 9.90
C THR A 195 -15.06 -23.37 10.44
N ILE A 196 -15.16 -22.32 9.61
CA ILE A 196 -15.64 -20.98 9.99
C ILE A 196 -17.12 -20.81 9.64
N ASN A 197 -17.74 -21.82 9.01
CA ASN A 197 -19.00 -21.65 8.29
C ASN A 197 -18.91 -20.49 7.28
N GLY A 198 -17.77 -20.40 6.58
CA GLY A 198 -17.57 -19.40 5.53
C GLY A 198 -18.61 -19.52 4.42
N SER A 199 -18.84 -18.43 3.69
CA SER A 199 -19.83 -18.42 2.61
C SER A 199 -19.59 -19.56 1.62
N GLN A 200 -20.61 -20.40 1.40
CA GLN A 200 -20.57 -21.53 0.48
C GLN A 200 -20.09 -21.13 -0.91
N ASP A 201 -20.45 -19.92 -1.34
CA ASP A 201 -19.98 -19.29 -2.59
C ASP A 201 -18.45 -19.31 -2.73
N VAL A 202 -17.69 -19.05 -1.66
CA VAL A 202 -16.22 -19.03 -1.73
C VAL A 202 -15.67 -20.44 -1.89
N VAL A 203 -16.23 -21.39 -1.15
CA VAL A 203 -15.86 -22.80 -1.25
C VAL A 203 -16.13 -23.33 -2.66
N ASP A 204 -17.26 -22.97 -3.27
CA ASP A 204 -17.60 -23.39 -4.62
C ASP A 204 -16.66 -22.77 -5.67
N LEU A 205 -16.25 -21.50 -5.49
CA LEU A 205 -15.24 -20.86 -6.34
C LEU A 205 -13.86 -21.53 -6.21
N LEU A 206 -13.45 -21.94 -5.00
CA LEU A 206 -12.21 -22.68 -4.76
C LEU A 206 -12.23 -24.04 -5.47
N LYS A 207 -13.33 -24.80 -5.33
CA LYS A 207 -13.54 -26.08 -6.02
C LYS A 207 -13.47 -25.93 -7.54
N ARG A 208 -14.09 -24.87 -8.06
CA ARG A 208 -14.05 -24.56 -9.50
C ARG A 208 -12.64 -24.19 -9.98
N GLU A 209 -11.87 -23.43 -9.21
CA GLU A 209 -10.48 -23.15 -9.55
C GLU A 209 -9.66 -24.45 -9.59
N ARG A 210 -9.83 -25.33 -8.59
CA ARG A 210 -9.15 -26.62 -8.53
C ARG A 210 -9.44 -27.50 -9.75
N ASP A 211 -10.71 -27.71 -10.08
CA ASP A 211 -11.12 -28.50 -11.26
C ASP A 211 -10.53 -27.93 -12.56
N MET A 212 -10.51 -26.60 -12.70
CA MET A 212 -9.89 -25.95 -13.87
C MET A 212 -8.37 -26.12 -13.91
N LEU A 213 -7.70 -26.13 -12.75
CA LEU A 213 -6.25 -26.38 -12.67
C LEU A 213 -5.91 -27.83 -12.98
N GLU A 214 -6.72 -28.78 -12.54
CA GLU A 214 -6.57 -30.21 -12.88
C GLU A 214 -6.71 -30.45 -14.39
N ARG A 215 -7.57 -29.66 -15.05
CA ARG A 215 -7.74 -29.64 -16.52
C ARG A 215 -6.68 -28.82 -17.26
N ASN A 216 -5.70 -28.25 -16.55
CA ASN A 216 -4.66 -27.36 -17.09
C ASN A 216 -5.18 -26.07 -17.76
N MET A 217 -6.39 -25.62 -17.39
CA MET A 217 -7.03 -24.41 -17.94
C MET A 217 -6.69 -23.16 -17.11
N SER A 218 -5.41 -22.82 -17.02
CA SER A 218 -4.91 -21.73 -16.16
C SER A 218 -5.12 -20.32 -16.71
N LYS A 219 -5.29 -20.17 -18.03
CA LYS A 219 -5.31 -18.86 -18.72
C LYS A 219 -6.56 -18.03 -18.42
N CYS A 220 -7.68 -18.65 -18.07
CA CYS A 220 -8.98 -17.98 -17.93
C CYS A 220 -9.40 -17.74 -16.47
N LEU A 221 -8.47 -17.80 -15.51
CA LEU A 221 -8.78 -17.77 -14.08
C LEU A 221 -8.67 -16.38 -13.42
N SER A 222 -8.29 -15.33 -14.16
CA SER A 222 -8.04 -13.99 -13.60
C SER A 222 -9.26 -13.43 -12.87
N GLY A 223 -10.42 -13.39 -13.53
CA GLY A 223 -11.66 -12.88 -12.92
C GLY A 223 -12.18 -13.75 -11.78
N LEU A 224 -12.03 -15.08 -11.89
CA LEU A 224 -12.39 -16.02 -10.82
C LEU A 224 -11.56 -15.75 -9.56
N ARG A 225 -10.25 -15.61 -9.72
CA ARG A 225 -9.30 -15.35 -8.62
C ARG A 225 -9.57 -14.00 -7.97
N GLU A 226 -9.84 -12.96 -8.75
CA GLU A 226 -10.18 -11.64 -8.20
C GLU A 226 -11.49 -11.68 -7.40
N ARG A 227 -12.54 -12.34 -7.92
CA ARG A 227 -13.80 -12.50 -7.20
C ARG A 227 -13.59 -13.26 -5.89
N MET A 228 -12.86 -14.37 -5.94
CA MET A 228 -12.55 -15.19 -4.77
C MET A 228 -11.75 -14.39 -3.73
N LEU A 229 -10.71 -13.66 -4.12
CA LEU A 229 -9.93 -12.82 -3.19
C LEU A 229 -10.78 -11.74 -2.52
N ASN A 230 -11.66 -11.07 -3.29
CA ASN A 230 -12.57 -10.07 -2.74
C ASN A 230 -13.56 -10.66 -1.74
N LEU A 231 -14.09 -11.87 -1.99
CA LEU A 231 -14.98 -12.54 -1.04
C LEU A 231 -14.22 -13.04 0.20
N CYS A 232 -13.02 -13.59 0.04
CA CYS A 232 -12.17 -13.97 1.17
C CYS A 232 -11.87 -12.75 2.06
N LEU A 233 -11.56 -11.59 1.47
CA LEU A 233 -11.32 -10.36 2.24
C LEU A 233 -12.55 -9.97 3.09
N ARG A 234 -13.75 -10.06 2.52
CA ARG A 234 -15.00 -9.79 3.27
C ARG A 234 -15.18 -10.75 4.45
N ILE A 235 -14.87 -12.03 4.27
CA ILE A 235 -14.93 -13.02 5.36
C ILE A 235 -13.92 -12.66 6.45
N VAL A 236 -12.68 -12.32 6.07
CA VAL A 236 -11.67 -11.86 7.05
C VAL A 236 -12.14 -10.62 7.81
N GLU A 237 -12.71 -9.63 7.13
CA GLU A 237 -13.26 -8.42 7.76
C GLU A 237 -14.43 -8.74 8.70
N GLN A 238 -15.33 -9.65 8.32
CA GLN A 238 -16.45 -10.07 9.16
C GLN A 238 -16.01 -10.80 10.42
N GLU A 239 -15.10 -11.76 10.29
CA GLU A 239 -14.64 -12.55 11.44
C GLU A 239 -13.81 -11.73 12.42
N THR A 240 -13.12 -10.70 11.92
CA THR A 240 -12.31 -9.81 12.77
C THR A 240 -13.15 -8.71 13.42
N GLY A 241 -14.20 -8.24 12.74
CA GLY A 241 -15.19 -7.31 13.28
C GLY A 241 -16.11 -7.90 14.35
N LYS A 242 -16.39 -9.21 14.31
CA LYS A 242 -17.26 -9.90 15.27
C LYS A 242 -16.61 -10.17 16.64
N ILE A 243 -15.27 -10.16 16.73
CA ILE A 243 -14.58 -10.51 17.99
C ILE A 243 -14.48 -9.31 18.96
N SER A 244 -14.88 -8.11 18.56
CA SER A 244 -14.88 -6.91 19.44
C SER A 244 -16.22 -6.66 20.15
N GLN A 245 -17.20 -7.58 20.07
CA GLN A 245 -18.51 -7.44 20.74
C GLN A 245 -18.68 -8.29 22.01
N ASN A 246 -17.61 -8.93 22.50
CA ASN A 246 -17.64 -9.69 23.76
C ASN A 246 -16.53 -9.26 24.73
N LEU A 247 -16.19 -7.97 24.75
CA LEU A 247 -15.44 -7.30 25.82
C LEU A 247 -16.06 -5.93 26.08
#